data_AF-A0A3P8TVV9-F1
#
_entry.id   AF-A0A3P8TVV9-F1
#
_cell.length_a   1.000
_cell.length_b   1.000
_cell.length_c   1.000
_cell.angle_alpha   90.00
_cell.angle_beta   90.00
_cell.angle_gamma   90.00
#
_symmetry.space_group_name_H-M   'P 1'
#
loop_
_entity.id
_entity.type
_entity.pdbx_description
1 polymer ?
#
loop_
_entity_poly.entity_id
_entity_poly.type
_entity_poly.pdbx_seq_one_letter_code
_entity_poly.pdbx_strand_id
1 'polypeptide(L)'
;MVQGSWTTFFLSIALIMDIVGIILFFTGIFAPLSFWDFFVLSGPLLIFLSLVLWIFWYMAHLTVSEEELNLIKLRKVFTSH
;
A
#
# COMPACT_ATOMS: atom_id res chain seq x y z
N MET A 1 -5.41 20.41 12.72
CA MET A 1 -5.84 19.13 12.13
C MET A 1 -5.07 18.90 10.82
N VAL A 2 -3.82 18.42 10.88
CA VAL A 2 -3.08 17.93 9.70
C VAL A 2 -2.44 16.61 10.11
N GLN A 3 -3.28 15.61 10.34
CA GLN A 3 -2.88 14.25 10.66
C GLN A 3 -3.51 13.38 9.56
N GLY A 4 -2.76 13.16 8.47
CA GLY A 4 -3.23 12.36 7.33
C GLY A 4 -2.63 12.69 5.94
N SER A 5 -1.87 13.78 5.77
CA SER A 5 -1.34 14.14 4.43
C SER A 5 -0.29 13.16 3.91
N TRP A 6 0.60 12.66 4.77
CA TRP A 6 1.65 11.71 4.36
C TRP A 6 1.06 10.34 4.01
N THR A 7 0.09 9.88 4.79
CA THR A 7 -0.62 8.60 4.61
C THR A 7 -1.38 8.57 3.29
N THR A 8 -2.07 9.67 2.96
CA THR A 8 -2.80 9.80 1.68
C THR A 8 -1.86 9.90 0.48
N PHE A 9 -0.69 10.52 0.65
CA PHE A 9 0.35 10.58 -0.37
C PHE A 9 0.91 9.19 -0.71
N PHE A 10 1.30 8.40 0.29
CA PHE A 10 1.80 7.03 0.07
C PHE A 10 0.77 6.11 -0.58
N LEU A 11 -0.49 6.18 -0.13
CA LEU A 11 -1.58 5.40 -0.72
C LEU A 11 -1.83 5.80 -2.18
N SER A 12 -1.84 7.10 -2.46
CA SER A 12 -2.05 7.62 -3.82
C SER A 12 -0.93 7.17 -4.77
N ILE A 13 0.33 7.18 -4.32
CA ILE A 13 1.46 6.71 -5.14
C ILE A 13 1.34 5.21 -5.43
N ALA A 14 1.05 4.39 -4.41
CA ALA A 14 0.90 2.95 -4.59
C ALA A 14 -0.25 2.64 -5.58
N LEU A 15 -1.38 3.33 -5.44
CA LEU A 15 -2.52 3.19 -6.35
C LEU A 15 -2.18 3.59 -7.80
N ILE A 16 -1.48 4.73 -7.98
CA ILE A 16 -1.04 5.18 -9.31
C ILE A 16 -0.07 4.17 -9.91
N MET A 17 0.86 3.62 -9.12
CA MET A 17 1.77 2.58 -9.57
C MET A 17 0.99 1.34 -10.04
N ASP A 18 0.02 0.84 -9.29
CA ASP A 18 -0.79 -0.32 -9.73
C ASP A 18 -1.51 -0.04 -11.05
N ILE A 19 -2.15 1.12 -11.19
CA ILE A 19 -2.86 1.49 -12.43
C ILE A 19 -1.87 1.56 -13.60
N VAL A 20 -0.72 2.21 -13.42
CA VAL A 20 0.32 2.30 -14.44
C VAL A 20 0.87 0.91 -14.79
N GLY A 21 1.14 0.07 -13.80
CA GLY A 21 1.65 -1.29 -13.99
C GLY A 21 0.67 -2.18 -14.74
N ILE A 22 -0.63 -2.06 -14.45
CA ILE A 22 -1.70 -2.75 -15.17
C ILE A 22 -1.79 -2.25 -16.61
N ILE A 23 -1.78 -0.94 -16.82
CA ILE A 23 -1.78 -0.35 -18.17
C ILE A 23 -0.56 -0.80 -18.96
N LEU A 24 0.64 -0.79 -18.37
CA LEU A 24 1.86 -1.26 -19.01
C LEU A 24 1.76 -2.76 -19.35
N PHE A 25 1.25 -3.59 -18.44
CA PHE A 25 1.09 -5.02 -18.69
C PHE A 25 0.13 -5.30 -19.85
N PHE A 26 -1.02 -4.63 -19.89
CA PHE A 26 -1.99 -4.75 -20.98
C PHE A 26 -1.50 -4.14 -22.29
N THR A 27 -0.80 -3.00 -22.23
CA THR A 27 -0.21 -2.33 -23.40
C THR A 27 0.98 -3.10 -23.94
N GLY A 28 1.69 -3.83 -23.08
CA GLY A 28 2.44 -5.01 -23.47
C GLY A 28 1.46 -5.89 -24.22
N ILE A 29 0.76 -6.79 -23.55
CA ILE A 29 0.00 -7.89 -24.17
C ILE A 29 -0.68 -7.58 -25.51
N PHE A 30 -1.40 -6.47 -25.63
CA PHE A 30 -2.21 -6.16 -26.80
C PHE A 30 -1.54 -5.31 -27.88
N ALA A 31 -0.46 -4.58 -27.61
CA ALA A 31 0.15 -3.71 -28.62
C ALA A 31 1.25 -4.46 -29.41
N PRO A 32 1.25 -4.42 -30.75
CA PRO A 32 2.32 -5.03 -31.57
C PRO A 32 3.57 -4.12 -31.60
N LEU A 33 4.19 -3.90 -30.44
CA LEU A 33 5.42 -3.12 -30.30
C LEU A 33 6.64 -4.04 -30.37
N SER A 34 7.73 -3.61 -31.00
CA SER A 34 8.97 -4.41 -31.08
C SER A 34 9.66 -4.64 -29.73
N PHE A 35 9.26 -3.90 -28.70
CA PHE A 35 9.80 -3.96 -27.33
C PHE A 35 8.73 -4.35 -26.30
N TRP A 36 7.72 -5.09 -26.74
CA TRP A 36 6.63 -5.65 -25.93
C TRP A 36 7.09 -6.40 -24.69
N ASP A 37 8.17 -7.18 -24.82
CA ASP A 37 8.75 -7.96 -23.72
C ASP A 37 9.11 -7.08 -22.52
N PHE A 38 9.59 -5.87 -22.77
CA PHE A 38 9.91 -4.93 -21.71
C PHE A 38 8.67 -4.53 -20.91
N PHE A 39 7.56 -4.21 -21.58
CA PHE A 39 6.30 -3.82 -20.93
C PHE A 39 5.67 -4.96 -20.14
N VAL A 40 5.70 -6.16 -20.69
CA VAL A 40 5.16 -7.37 -20.06
C VAL A 40 5.96 -7.75 -18.82
N LEU A 41 7.27 -7.47 -18.80
CA LEU A 41 8.10 -7.70 -17.61
C LEU A 41 7.99 -6.52 -16.62
N SER A 42 8.03 -5.28 -17.09
CA SER A 42 8.04 -4.10 -16.23
C SER A 42 6.69 -3.84 -15.56
N GLY A 43 5.57 -4.15 -16.22
CA GLY A 43 4.22 -3.92 -15.71
C GLY A 43 3.95 -4.67 -14.40
N PRO A 44 4.03 -6.01 -14.39
CA PRO A 44 3.89 -6.82 -13.18
C PRO A 44 4.97 -6.54 -12.14
N LEU A 45 6.20 -6.23 -12.57
CA LEU A 45 7.27 -5.83 -11.65
C LEU A 45 6.92 -4.55 -10.88
N LEU A 46 6.26 -3.59 -11.54
CA LEU A 46 5.83 -2.33 -10.95
C LEU A 46 4.65 -2.52 -9.99
N ILE A 47 3.70 -3.40 -10.31
CA ILE A 47 2.62 -3.83 -9.40
C ILE A 47 3.21 -4.54 -8.16
N PHE A 48 4.18 -5.42 -8.37
CA PHE A 48 4.85 -6.11 -7.26
C PHE A 48 5.55 -5.12 -6.32
N LEU A 49 6.20 -4.09 -6.86
CA LEU A 49 6.82 -3.04 -6.04
C LEU A 49 5.78 -2.20 -5.28
N SER A 50 4.60 -1.97 -5.87
CA SER A 50 3.47 -1.31 -5.19
C SER A 50 2.96 -2.08 -3.97
N LEU A 51 2.95 -3.43 -4.01
CA LEU A 51 2.58 -4.24 -2.85
C LEU A 51 3.50 -4.00 -1.65
N VAL A 52 4.79 -3.74 -1.89
CA VAL A 52 5.73 -3.39 -0.82
C VAL A 52 5.33 -2.08 -0.16
N LEU A 53 4.93 -1.06 -0.94
CA LEU A 53 4.41 0.21 -0.42
C LEU A 53 3.10 0.03 0.36
N TRP A 54 2.21 -0.85 -0.10
CA TRP A 54 0.99 -1.23 0.64
C TRP A 54 1.31 -1.85 1.99
N ILE A 55 2.29 -2.76 2.04
CA ILE A 55 2.73 -3.40 3.29
C ILE A 55 3.33 -2.38 4.24
N PHE A 56 4.21 -1.48 3.76
CA PHE A 56 4.77 -0.42 4.59
C PHE A 56 3.70 0.54 5.11
N TRP A 57 2.76 0.95 4.26
CA TRP A 57 1.62 1.77 4.66
C TRP A 57 0.77 1.07 5.73
N TYR A 58 0.45 -0.20 5.52
CA TYR A 58 -0.32 -1.01 6.45
C TYR A 58 0.42 -1.20 7.78
N MET A 59 1.70 -1.56 7.77
CA MET A 59 2.53 -1.73 8.97
C MET A 59 2.68 -0.42 9.77
N ALA A 60 2.82 0.72 9.10
CA ALA A 60 2.86 2.03 9.75
C ALA A 60 1.50 2.42 10.34
N HIS A 61 0.40 1.98 9.73
CA HIS A 61 -0.96 2.21 10.23
C HIS A 61 -1.36 1.22 11.35
N LEU A 62 -0.77 0.03 11.39
CA LEU A 62 -1.02 -1.02 12.37
C LEU A 62 -0.42 -0.76 13.76
N THR A 63 0.55 0.16 13.89
CA THR A 63 1.37 0.25 15.11
C THR A 63 0.62 0.70 16.36
N VAL A 64 -0.56 1.33 16.23
CA VAL A 64 -1.39 1.59 17.41
C VAL A 64 -2.89 1.60 17.06
N SER A 65 -3.54 0.44 17.17
CA SER A 65 -4.90 0.48 17.72
C SER A 65 -4.78 0.99 19.15
N GLU A 66 -4.77 2.32 19.32
CA GLU A 66 -4.81 2.95 20.66
C GLU A 66 -6.05 2.49 21.42
N GLU A 67 -7.07 2.04 20.70
CA GLU A 67 -8.28 1.45 21.24
C GLU A 67 -7.97 0.14 21.99
N GLU A 68 -7.23 -0.81 21.41
CA GLU A 68 -6.87 -2.04 22.12
C GLU A 68 -5.91 -1.76 23.29
N LEU A 69 -4.94 -0.86 23.12
CA LEU A 69 -4.01 -0.51 24.19
C LEU A 69 -4.70 0.20 25.36
N ASN A 70 -5.65 1.10 25.09
CA ASN A 70 -6.43 1.78 26.13
C ASN A 70 -7.40 0.83 26.82
N LEU A 71 -8.04 -0.11 26.11
CA LEU A 71 -8.90 -1.12 26.71
C LEU A 71 -8.13 -2.07 27.64
N ILE A 72 -6.90 -2.46 27.28
CA ILE A 72 -6.03 -3.26 28.15
C ILE A 72 -5.61 -2.46 29.39
N LYS A 73 -5.32 -1.17 29.22
CA LYS A 73 -4.95 -0.26 30.31
C LYS A 73 -6.11 -0.06 31.30
N LEU A 74 -7.32 0.15 30.79
CA LEU A 74 -8.55 0.28 31.59
C LEU A 74 -8.93 -1.03 32.29
N ARG A 75 -8.81 -2.16 31.59
CA ARG A 75 -9.02 -3.49 32.19
C ARG A 75 -8.08 -3.70 33.39
N LYS A 76 -6.78 -3.43 33.24
CA LYS A 76 -5.81 -3.56 34.34
C LYS A 76 -6.15 -2.68 35.55
N VAL A 77 -6.66 -1.47 35.33
CA VAL A 77 -7.08 -0.56 36.41
C VAL A 77 -8.30 -1.13 37.14
N PHE A 78 -9.29 -1.65 36.40
CA PHE A 78 -10.53 -2.14 36.99
C PHE A 78 -10.37 -3.47 37.75
N THR A 79 -9.39 -4.33 37.39
CA THR A 79 -9.12 -5.59 38.11
C THR A 79 -8.12 -5.45 39.25
N SER A 80 -7.58 -4.25 39.48
CA SER A 80 -6.58 -3.93 40.51
C SER A 80 -7.20 -3.38 41.81
N HIS A 81 -8.52 -3.31 41.88
CA HIS A 81 -9.32 -3.00 43.08
C HIS A 81 -10.21 -4.19 43.41
#